data_AF-A0A372G8W2-F1
#
_entry.id   AF-A0A372G8W2-F1
#
_cell.length_a   1.000
_cell.length_b   1.000
_cell.length_c   1.000
_cell.angle_alpha   90.00
_cell.angle_beta   90.00
_cell.angle_gamma   90.00
#
_symmetry.space_group_name_H-M   'P 1'
#
loop_
_entity.id
_entity.type
_entity.pdbx_description
1 polymer ?
#
loop_
_entity_poly.entity_id
_entity_poly.type
_entity_poly.pdbx_seq_one_letter_code
_entity_poly.pdbx_strand_id
1 'polypeptide(L)'
;MPINNAITDRWLAQVLSKLGNTHSAVAARLRAAQVTGRPGDPCACPIARYVLARVREHVPSGPVLVTVTDKVFVDIDTPSGDGYRSVSATVPEPVTEFITAFDYDDHEPPRLYSDLIEHAFA
;
A
#
# COMPACT_ATOMS: atom_id res chain seq x y z
N MET A 1 -0.12 28.04 -3.32
CA MET A 1 -0.01 27.39 -1.99
C MET A 1 1.44 27.01 -1.78
N PRO A 2 2.04 27.24 -0.59
CA PRO A 2 3.42 26.83 -0.36
C PRO A 2 3.52 25.31 -0.42
N ILE A 3 4.59 24.81 -1.05
CA ILE A 3 4.96 23.40 -1.00
C ILE A 3 5.14 23.05 0.47
N ASN A 4 4.37 22.08 0.97
CA ASN A 4 4.47 21.66 2.35
C ASN A 4 5.76 20.86 2.51
N ASN A 5 6.85 21.52 2.95
CA ASN A 5 8.16 20.90 3.23
C ASN A 5 8.09 19.80 4.31
N ALA A 6 6.91 19.56 4.89
CA ALA A 6 6.64 18.48 5.82
C ALA A 6 6.82 17.08 5.21
N ILE A 7 6.49 16.90 3.92
CA ILE A 7 6.69 15.61 3.24
C ILE A 7 8.15 15.48 2.85
N THR A 8 8.85 14.52 3.46
CA THR A 8 10.28 14.23 3.27
C THR A 8 10.50 12.71 3.30
N ASP A 9 11.67 12.23 2.86
CA ASP A 9 12.05 10.81 2.94
C ASP A 9 11.92 10.27 4.38
N ARG A 10 12.34 11.06 5.37
CA ARG A 10 12.22 10.72 6.79
C ARG A 10 10.76 10.61 7.25
N TRP A 11 9.92 11.55 6.81
CA TRP A 11 8.48 11.49 7.10
C TRP A 11 7.86 10.23 6.49
N LEU A 12 8.20 9.90 5.23
CA LEU A 12 7.67 8.72 4.57
C LEU A 12 8.10 7.43 5.28
N ALA A 13 9.37 7.33 5.66
CA ALA A 13 9.87 6.21 6.46
C ALA A 13 9.12 6.06 7.79
N GLN A 14 8.78 7.18 8.46
CA GLN A 14 7.96 7.16 9.68
C GLN A 14 6.50 6.75 9.42
N VAL A 15 5.92 7.14 8.27
CA VAL A 15 4.57 6.69 7.88
C VAL A 15 4.55 5.18 7.70
N LEU A 16 5.56 4.62 7.03
CA LEU A 16 5.67 3.18 6.80
C LEU A 16 5.92 2.40 8.10
N SER A 17 6.80 2.89 8.99
CA SER A 17 7.06 2.21 10.27
C SER A 17 5.85 2.18 11.20
N LYS A 18 4.96 3.17 11.10
CA LYS A 18 3.69 3.23 11.85
C LYS A 18 2.61 2.25 11.34
N LEU A 19 2.83 1.57 10.21
CA LEU A 19 1.90 0.53 9.75
C LEU A 19 1.93 -0.69 10.69
N GLY A 20 3.11 -1.02 11.22
CA GLY A 20 3.29 -2.14 12.13
C GLY A 20 4.68 -2.76 11.98
N ASN A 21 5.04 -3.57 12.97
CA ASN A 21 6.27 -4.35 12.99
C ASN A 21 6.08 -5.81 12.59
N THR A 22 4.88 -6.19 12.14
CA THR A 22 4.52 -7.53 11.62
C THR A 22 3.52 -7.37 10.47
N HIS A 23 3.48 -8.29 9.51
CA HIS A 23 2.50 -8.21 8.41
C HIS A 23 1.05 -8.15 8.90
N SER A 24 0.75 -8.81 10.04
CA SER A 24 -0.59 -8.87 10.63
C SER A 24 -0.99 -7.52 11.23
N ALA A 25 -0.03 -6.82 11.87
CA ALA A 25 -0.24 -5.46 12.35
C ALA A 25 -0.45 -4.48 11.17
N VAL A 26 0.30 -4.63 10.08
CA VAL A 26 0.10 -3.86 8.84
C VAL A 26 -1.32 -4.06 8.31
N ALA A 27 -1.76 -5.32 8.15
CA ALA A 27 -3.11 -5.64 7.70
C ALA A 27 -4.20 -5.04 8.63
N ALA A 28 -4.04 -5.17 9.95
CA ALA A 28 -4.96 -4.58 10.93
C ALA A 28 -5.02 -3.05 10.82
N ARG A 29 -3.88 -2.40 10.61
CA ARG A 29 -3.79 -0.94 10.46
C ARG A 29 -4.47 -0.46 9.18
N LEU A 30 -4.28 -1.15 8.07
CA LEU A 30 -4.94 -0.84 6.79
C LEU A 30 -6.46 -1.03 6.91
N ARG A 31 -6.92 -2.11 7.56
CA ARG A 31 -8.36 -2.32 7.86
C ARG A 31 -8.93 -1.22 8.74
N ALA A 32 -8.23 -0.83 9.80
CA ALA A 32 -8.65 0.26 10.69
C ALA A 32 -8.71 1.62 9.96
N ALA A 33 -7.85 1.82 8.97
CA ALA A 33 -7.87 2.99 8.09
C ALA A 33 -8.87 2.86 6.92
N GLN A 34 -9.65 1.77 6.87
CA GLN A 34 -10.58 1.46 5.78
C GLN A 34 -9.94 1.48 4.39
N VAL A 35 -8.65 1.15 4.31
CA VAL A 35 -7.89 1.07 3.07
C VAL A 35 -8.03 -0.33 2.50
N THR A 36 -8.56 -0.42 1.29
CA THR A 36 -8.68 -1.66 0.52
C THR A 36 -7.74 -1.65 -0.67
N GLY A 37 -7.43 -2.84 -1.18
CA GLY A 37 -6.66 -3.02 -2.40
C GLY A 37 -7.16 -4.21 -3.21
N ARG A 38 -6.53 -4.46 -4.35
CA ARG A 38 -6.76 -5.68 -5.15
C ARG A 38 -5.42 -6.42 -5.33
N PRO A 39 -5.35 -7.71 -4.98
CA PRO A 39 -4.15 -8.52 -5.17
C PRO A 39 -3.67 -8.48 -6.63
N GLY A 40 -2.36 -8.34 -6.84
CA GLY A 40 -1.72 -8.35 -8.16
C GLY A 40 -2.01 -7.14 -9.05
N ASP A 41 -2.81 -6.17 -8.58
CA ASP A 41 -3.11 -4.93 -9.31
C ASP A 41 -2.26 -3.79 -8.73
N PRO A 42 -1.19 -3.35 -9.43
CA PRO A 42 -0.30 -2.32 -8.94
C PRO A 42 -1.01 -0.96 -8.76
N CYS A 43 -2.07 -0.71 -9.51
CA CYS A 43 -2.88 0.51 -9.38
C CYS A 43 -3.80 0.48 -8.15
N ALA A 44 -4.05 -0.71 -7.60
CA ALA A 44 -4.87 -0.93 -6.42
C ALA A 44 -4.06 -1.42 -5.21
N CYS A 45 -2.76 -1.12 -5.16
CA CYS A 45 -1.92 -1.44 -4.01
C CYS A 45 -2.44 -0.76 -2.73
N PRO A 46 -2.77 -1.49 -1.67
CA PRO A 46 -3.31 -0.90 -0.44
C PRO A 46 -2.27 -0.05 0.30
N ILE A 47 -0.97 -0.37 0.19
CA ILE A 47 0.11 0.46 0.75
C ILE A 47 0.19 1.81 0.03
N ALA A 48 0.12 1.82 -1.30
CA ALA A 48 0.13 3.05 -2.08
C ALA A 48 -1.05 3.95 -1.71
N ARG A 49 -2.25 3.37 -1.54
CA ARG A 49 -3.47 4.09 -1.14
C ARG A 49 -3.37 4.65 0.28
N TYR A 50 -2.81 3.89 1.22
CA TYR A 50 -2.59 4.37 2.58
C TYR A 50 -1.64 5.57 2.61
N VAL A 51 -0.51 5.47 1.90
CA VAL A 51 0.47 6.57 1.81
C VAL A 51 -0.15 7.78 1.14
N LEU A 52 -0.91 7.60 0.05
CA LEU A 52 -1.63 8.69 -0.61
C LEU A 52 -2.59 9.41 0.36
N ALA A 53 -3.34 8.67 1.17
CA ALA A 53 -4.22 9.27 2.17
C ALA A 53 -3.45 10.15 3.17
N ARG A 54 -2.27 9.71 3.62
CA ARG A 54 -1.40 10.51 4.50
C ARG A 54 -0.81 11.74 3.80
N VAL A 55 -0.46 11.62 2.52
CA VAL A 55 -0.01 12.77 1.73
C VAL A 55 -1.12 13.82 1.61
N ARG A 56 -2.39 13.40 1.43
CA ARG A 56 -3.54 14.30 1.31
C ARG A 56 -3.84 15.11 2.58
N GLU A 57 -3.39 14.67 3.75
CA GLU A 57 -3.46 15.46 4.98
C GLU A 57 -2.57 16.72 4.91
N HIS A 58 -1.49 16.68 4.10
CA HIS A 58 -0.53 17.78 3.92
C HIS A 58 -0.69 18.51 2.58
N VAL A 59 -1.17 17.82 1.55
CA VAL A 59 -1.35 18.31 0.18
C VAL A 59 -2.77 17.96 -0.28
N PRO A 60 -3.77 18.76 0.13
CA PRO A 60 -5.19 18.41 -0.04
C PRO A 60 -5.63 18.40 -1.51
N SER A 61 -4.90 19.09 -2.40
CA SER A 61 -5.23 19.21 -3.82
C SER A 61 -3.99 19.08 -4.70
N GLY A 62 -4.19 18.74 -5.98
CA GLY A 62 -3.13 18.62 -6.97
C GLY A 62 -2.73 17.17 -7.27
N PRO A 63 -2.03 16.92 -8.38
CA PRO A 63 -1.55 15.58 -8.73
C PRO A 63 -0.55 15.04 -7.69
N VAL A 64 -0.79 13.79 -7.25
CA VAL A 64 0.11 13.03 -6.39
C VAL A 64 0.14 11.60 -6.92
N LEU A 65 1.32 11.08 -7.21
CA LEU A 65 1.53 9.70 -7.60
C LEU A 65 2.26 8.98 -6.47
N VAL A 66 1.79 7.77 -6.13
CA VAL A 66 2.47 6.91 -5.15
C VAL A 66 2.75 5.57 -5.82
N THR A 67 4.01 5.17 -5.81
CA THR A 67 4.48 3.93 -6.43
C THR A 67 5.14 3.08 -5.36
N VAL A 68 4.82 1.78 -5.31
CA VAL A 68 5.36 0.82 -4.35
C VAL A 68 6.08 -0.28 -5.12
N THR A 69 7.40 -0.38 -4.93
CA THR A 69 8.29 -1.43 -5.42
C THR A 69 9.11 -1.97 -4.25
N ASP A 70 10.42 -2.17 -4.41
CA ASP A 70 11.40 -2.25 -3.33
C ASP A 70 11.47 -0.98 -2.46
N LYS A 71 10.98 0.16 -2.99
CA LYS A 71 10.82 1.43 -2.30
C LYS A 71 9.41 1.98 -2.50
N VAL A 72 9.00 2.86 -1.59
CA VAL A 72 7.83 3.71 -1.81
C VAL A 72 8.33 5.05 -2.35
N PHE A 73 7.82 5.45 -3.50
CA PHE A 73 8.02 6.77 -4.09
C PHE A 73 6.74 7.57 -3.99
N VAL A 74 6.86 8.86 -3.69
CA VAL A 74 5.75 9.82 -3.71
C VAL A 74 6.18 11.01 -4.55
N ASP A 75 5.55 11.17 -5.71
CA ASP A 75 5.75 12.30 -6.61
C ASP A 75 4.62 13.30 -6.44
N ILE A 76 4.96 14.53 -6.09
CA ILE A 76 4.02 15.61 -5.79
C ILE A 76 4.24 16.71 -6.80
N ASP A 77 3.18 17.09 -7.51
CA ASP A 77 3.25 18.20 -8.46
C ASP A 77 3.59 19.52 -7.75
N THR A 78 4.50 20.30 -8.34
CA THR A 78 4.91 21.59 -7.78
C THR A 78 4.12 22.72 -8.46
N PRO A 79 3.36 23.52 -7.70
CA PRO A 79 2.58 24.62 -8.28
C PRO A 79 3.42 25.71 -8.97
N SER A 80 4.73 25.75 -8.70
CA SER A 80 5.68 26.70 -9.31
C SER A 80 6.06 26.35 -10.75
N GLY A 81 5.66 25.16 -11.25
CA GLY A 81 6.01 24.71 -12.59
C GLY A 81 7.40 24.06 -12.69
N ASP A 82 8.05 23.78 -11.56
CA ASP A 82 9.36 23.13 -11.49
C ASP A 82 9.28 21.59 -11.70
N GLY A 83 8.12 21.09 -12.12
CA GLY A 83 7.83 19.67 -12.31
C GLY A 83 7.37 18.99 -11.03
N TYR A 84 7.84 17.77 -10.80
CA TYR A 84 7.45 16.96 -9.64
C TYR A 84 8.56 16.96 -8.58
N ARG A 85 8.16 17.06 -7.31
CA ARG A 85 9.02 16.75 -6.18
C ARG A 85 8.82 15.29 -5.79
N SER A 86 9.88 14.50 -5.88
CA SER A 86 9.89 13.10 -5.47
C SER A 86 10.47 12.94 -4.07
N VAL A 87 9.84 12.13 -3.23
CA VAL A 87 10.41 11.62 -1.97
C VAL A 87 10.36 10.11 -1.98
N SER A 88 11.31 9.45 -1.31
CA SER A 88 11.36 7.99 -1.29
C SER A 88 11.76 7.42 0.06
N ALA A 89 11.30 6.20 0.34
CA ALA A 89 11.71 5.45 1.52
C ALA A 89 11.76 3.95 1.20
N THR A 90 12.69 3.24 1.83
CA THR A 90 12.76 1.77 1.78
C THR A 90 11.49 1.17 2.39
N VAL A 91 10.95 0.14 1.75
CA VAL A 91 9.82 -0.63 2.29
C VAL A 91 10.32 -1.44 3.50
N PRO A 92 9.73 -1.28 4.69
CA PRO A 92 10.07 -2.12 5.84
C PRO A 92 9.70 -3.58 5.58
N GLU A 93 10.51 -4.53 6.08
CA GLU A 93 10.28 -5.97 5.93
C GLU A 93 8.85 -6.43 6.25
N PRO A 94 8.18 -5.98 7.34
CA PRO A 94 6.78 -6.34 7.61
C PRO A 94 5.79 -5.88 6.55
N VAL A 95 6.08 -4.80 5.84
CA VAL A 95 5.26 -4.29 4.73
C VAL A 95 5.52 -5.13 3.49
N THR A 96 6.77 -5.52 3.23
CA THR A 96 7.11 -6.47 2.16
C THR A 96 6.41 -7.81 2.37
N GLU A 97 6.51 -8.39 3.57
CA GLU A 97 5.81 -9.63 3.93
C GLU A 97 4.30 -9.51 3.73
N PHE A 98 3.71 -8.37 4.13
CA PHE A 98 2.29 -8.11 3.90
C PHE A 98 1.95 -8.05 2.42
N ILE A 99 2.72 -7.35 1.58
CA ILE A 99 2.46 -7.27 0.13
C ILE A 99 2.58 -8.66 -0.48
N THR A 100 3.62 -9.42 -0.15
CA THR A 100 3.80 -10.79 -0.62
C THR A 100 2.62 -11.66 -0.18
N ALA A 101 2.23 -11.64 1.09
CA ALA A 101 1.06 -12.38 1.55
C ALA A 101 -0.23 -11.89 0.87
N PHE A 102 -0.40 -10.60 0.60
CA PHE A 102 -1.59 -10.04 -0.02
C PHE A 102 -1.71 -10.40 -1.51
N ASP A 103 -0.60 -10.39 -2.24
CA ASP A 103 -0.56 -10.68 -3.68
C ASP A 103 -0.50 -12.19 -3.97
N TYR A 104 0.06 -12.97 -3.04
CA TYR A 104 0.23 -14.42 -3.16
C TYR A 104 -0.60 -15.23 -2.15
N ASP A 105 -1.56 -14.62 -1.43
CA ASP A 105 -2.59 -15.40 -0.72
C ASP A 105 -3.47 -16.07 -1.77
N ASP A 106 -2.98 -17.23 -2.18
CA ASP A 106 -3.71 -18.35 -2.72
C ASP A 106 -4.59 -18.90 -1.59
N HIS A 107 -5.53 -18.07 -1.10
CA HIS A 107 -6.77 -18.60 -0.57
C HIS A 107 -7.38 -19.37 -1.72
N GLU A 108 -7.02 -20.65 -1.75
CA GLU A 108 -7.64 -21.74 -2.47
C GLU A 108 -9.08 -21.32 -2.80
N PRO A 109 -9.45 -21.13 -4.08
CA PRO A 109 -10.83 -20.83 -4.43
C PRO A 109 -11.70 -21.85 -3.69
N PRO A 110 -12.86 -21.47 -3.11
CA PRO A 110 -13.64 -22.41 -2.34
C PRO A 110 -13.82 -23.66 -3.18
N ARG A 111 -13.22 -24.78 -2.75
CA ARG A 111 -13.47 -26.07 -3.39
C ARG A 111 -14.97 -26.22 -3.36
N LEU A 112 -15.60 -26.10 -4.52
CA LEU A 112 -17.00 -26.45 -4.64
C LEU A 112 -17.06 -27.89 -4.12
N TYR A 113 -17.89 -28.10 -3.11
CA TYR A 113 -18.15 -29.40 -2.48
C TYR A 113 -18.67 -30.47 -3.47
N SER A 114 -18.68 -30.20 -4.77
CA SER A 114 -19.07 -31.08 -5.85
C SER A 114 -18.00 -32.11 -6.23
N ASP A 115 -16.72 -31.94 -5.85
CA ASP A 115 -15.66 -32.90 -6.22
C ASP A 115 -15.30 -33.89 -5.09
N LEU A 116 -15.98 -33.82 -3.93
CA LEU A 116 -15.81 -34.77 -2.82
C LEU A 116 -16.94 -35.81 -2.72
N ILE A 117 -17.87 -35.81 -3.67
CA ILE A 117 -18.93 -36.82 -3.76
C ILE A 117 -18.88 -37.44 -5.15
N GLU A 118 -17.86 -38.24 -5.48
CA GLU A 118 -18.03 -39.26 -6.54
C GLU A 118 -17.04 -40.44 -6.49
N HIS A 119 -16.13 -40.61 -5.52
CA HIS A 119 -15.28 -41.84 -5.46
C HIS A 119 -15.37 -42.62 -4.14
N ALA A 120 -16.46 -42.44 -3.40
CA ALA A 120 -16.80 -43.28 -2.25
C ALA A 120 -18.17 -43.96 -2.44
N PHE A 121 -18.40 -44.59 -3.59
CA PHE A 121 -19.37 -45.67 -3.69
C PHE A 121 -18.79 -46.77 -4.60
N ALA A 122 -18.62 -47.92 -3.96
CA ALA A 122 -18.64 -49.31 -4.45
C ALA A 122 -18.55 -49.58 -5.96
#